data_AF-T0ZG66-F1
#
_entry.id   AF-T0ZG66-F1
#
_cell.length_a   1.000
_cell.length_b   1.000
_cell.length_c   1.000
_cell.angle_alpha   90.00
_cell.angle_beta   90.00
_cell.angle_gamma   90.00
#
_symmetry.space_group_name_H-M   'P 1'
#
loop_
_entity.id
_entity.type
_entity.pdbx_description
1 polymer ?
#
loop_
_entity_poly.entity_id
_entity_poly.type
_entity_poly.pdbx_seq_one_letter_code
_entity_poly.pdbx_strand_id
1 'polypeptide(L)'
;MKLRIQITGTSSASFEPSLDYVTVKIPKWPFEKFSKDTILGVSMKSTGEVMGIGRTFEEALFKAIASLEERYQFGRSLNLNDEELIWYLKNPTHLRLRAIFEAFMRGLNSSEIKLHTAWDIDILMRIESVISALKDLRNDQRKPQISEKYWSSGFYYI
;
A
#
# COMPACT_ATOMS: atom_id res chain seq x y z
N MET A 1 12.27 -40.69 -2.82
CA MET A 1 10.90 -40.29 -2.42
C MET A 1 10.56 -39.00 -3.16
N LYS A 2 9.52 -38.96 -4.01
CA LYS A 2 9.10 -37.71 -4.68
C LYS A 2 8.14 -36.96 -3.77
N LEU A 3 8.53 -35.76 -3.34
CA LEU A 3 7.65 -34.84 -2.62
C LEU A 3 6.53 -34.39 -3.56
N ARG A 4 5.30 -34.38 -3.06
CA ARG A 4 4.11 -33.94 -3.79
C ARG A 4 3.60 -32.62 -3.21
N ILE A 5 3.05 -31.77 -4.06
CA ILE A 5 2.35 -30.56 -3.59
C ILE A 5 1.06 -31.00 -2.91
N GLN A 6 0.86 -30.61 -1.66
CA GLN A 6 -0.37 -30.95 -0.93
C GLN A 6 -1.62 -30.30 -1.53
N ILE A 7 -1.49 -29.08 -2.06
CA ILE A 7 -2.61 -28.31 -2.63
C ILE A 7 -3.14 -28.96 -3.92
N THR A 8 -2.27 -29.37 -4.84
CA THR A 8 -2.71 -29.99 -6.11
C THR A 8 -2.83 -31.52 -6.02
N GLY A 9 -2.21 -32.15 -5.00
CA GLY A 9 -2.23 -33.60 -4.72
C GLY A 9 -1.54 -34.50 -5.76
N THR A 10 -1.32 -33.98 -6.96
CA THR A 10 -0.94 -34.74 -8.15
C THR A 10 0.43 -34.35 -8.69
N SER A 11 0.79 -33.07 -8.59
CA SER A 11 2.03 -32.54 -9.13
C SER A 11 3.24 -32.79 -8.20
N SER A 12 4.41 -32.92 -8.82
CA SER A 12 5.70 -32.94 -8.11
C SER A 12 5.93 -31.60 -7.40
N ALA A 13 6.54 -31.62 -6.21
CA ALA A 13 6.95 -30.40 -5.51
C ALA A 13 8.15 -29.69 -6.18
N SER A 14 8.84 -30.34 -7.11
CA SER A 14 9.91 -29.74 -7.90
C SER A 14 9.36 -29.00 -9.11
N PHE A 15 8.80 -27.82 -8.89
CA PHE A 15 8.29 -26.92 -9.94
C PHE A 15 8.32 -25.47 -9.45
N GLU A 16 8.21 -24.52 -10.37
CA GLU A 16 8.04 -23.10 -10.06
C GLU A 16 6.54 -22.73 -10.11
N PRO A 17 5.94 -22.26 -9.00
CA PRO A 17 4.54 -21.84 -9.01
C PRO A 17 4.32 -20.65 -9.94
N SER A 18 3.30 -20.74 -10.79
CA SER A 18 2.76 -19.59 -11.51
C SER A 18 1.61 -18.99 -10.70
N LEU A 19 1.65 -17.68 -10.45
CA LEU A 19 0.65 -16.95 -9.69
C LEU A 19 -0.21 -16.11 -10.64
N ASP A 20 -1.53 -16.26 -10.54
CA ASP A 20 -2.53 -15.49 -11.28
C ASP A 20 -3.10 -14.31 -10.46
N TYR A 21 -2.37 -13.90 -9.44
CA TYR A 21 -2.71 -12.83 -8.51
C TYR A 21 -1.46 -12.07 -8.03
N VAL A 22 -1.68 -10.89 -7.47
CA VAL A 22 -0.66 -10.06 -6.82
C VAL A 22 -0.80 -10.17 -5.31
N THR A 23 0.35 -10.21 -4.62
CA THR A 23 0.40 -10.12 -3.16
C THR A 23 1.15 -8.85 -2.75
N VAL A 24 0.64 -8.16 -1.73
CA VAL A 24 1.29 -6.99 -1.13
C VAL A 24 1.47 -7.28 0.35
N LYS A 25 2.70 -7.13 0.83
CA LYS A 25 3.07 -7.29 2.24
C LYS A 25 3.45 -5.94 2.83
N ILE A 26 2.88 -5.62 3.99
CA ILE A 26 3.18 -4.38 4.73
C ILE A 26 3.68 -4.77 6.13
N PRO A 27 4.87 -4.29 6.56
CA PRO A 27 5.35 -4.53 7.92
C PRO A 27 4.49 -3.79 8.95
N LYS A 28 4.42 -4.32 10.18
CA LYS A 28 3.80 -3.67 11.33
C LYS A 28 4.87 -3.19 12.29
N TRP A 29 4.74 -1.95 12.76
CA TRP A 29 5.66 -1.35 13.73
C TRP A 29 4.92 -0.94 15.01
N PRO A 30 5.45 -1.22 16.21
CA PRO A 30 4.82 -0.84 17.47
C PRO A 30 5.35 0.51 18.00
N PHE A 31 5.63 1.49 17.13
CA PHE A 31 6.33 2.72 17.55
C PHE A 31 5.54 3.57 18.56
N GLU A 32 4.21 3.47 18.60
CA GLU A 32 3.40 4.12 19.65
C GLU A 32 3.76 3.65 21.07
N LYS A 33 4.31 2.44 21.21
CA LYS A 33 4.67 1.84 22.51
C LYS A 33 6.14 2.03 22.87
N PHE A 34 6.98 2.48 21.94
CA PHE A 34 8.42 2.59 22.15
C PHE A 34 8.96 3.91 21.62
N SER A 35 9.49 4.75 22.50
CA SER A 35 10.24 5.97 22.19
C SER A 35 11.60 5.63 21.58
N LYS A 36 11.60 5.19 20.33
CA LYS A 36 12.80 4.82 19.56
C LYS A 36 12.82 5.54 18.22
N ASP A 37 14.02 5.67 17.67
CA ASP A 37 14.26 6.12 16.31
C ASP A 37 13.36 5.37 15.31
N THR A 38 12.53 6.13 14.59
CA THR A 38 11.52 5.63 13.65
C THR A 38 12.04 5.48 12.22
N ILE A 39 13.29 5.90 11.96
CA ILE A 39 13.94 5.75 10.65
C ILE A 39 14.21 4.26 10.40
N LEU A 40 13.83 3.78 9.23
CA LEU A 40 14.01 2.41 8.79
C LEU A 40 15.31 2.31 7.99
N GLY A 41 16.07 1.26 8.26
CA GLY A 41 17.30 0.95 7.56
C GLY A 41 17.45 -0.57 7.41
N VAL A 42 18.68 -1.04 7.31
CA VAL A 42 18.98 -2.47 7.14
C VAL A 42 18.58 -3.34 8.33
N SER A 43 18.56 -2.76 9.54
CA SER A 43 18.12 -3.48 10.74
C SER A 43 16.61 -3.49 10.84
N MET A 44 16.04 -4.69 10.98
CA MET A 44 14.60 -4.88 11.14
C MET A 44 14.10 -4.25 12.45
N LYS A 45 13.05 -3.42 12.34
CA LYS A 45 12.34 -2.78 13.48
C LYS A 45 10.86 -3.19 13.57
N SER A 46 10.34 -3.95 12.61
CA SER A 46 8.96 -4.42 12.61
C SER A 46 8.76 -5.58 13.59
N THR A 47 7.56 -5.71 14.15
CA THR A 47 7.19 -6.82 15.06
C THR A 47 6.20 -7.79 14.43
N GLY A 48 5.73 -7.50 13.22
CA GLY A 48 4.81 -8.34 12.47
C GLY A 48 4.62 -7.82 11.06
N GLU A 49 3.64 -8.37 10.37
CA GLU A 49 3.32 -8.06 8.98
C GLU A 49 1.86 -8.41 8.68
N VAL A 50 1.32 -7.73 7.67
CA VAL A 50 0.03 -8.06 7.06
C VAL A 50 0.25 -8.32 5.57
N MET A 51 -0.63 -9.12 4.98
CA MET A 51 -0.59 -9.45 3.56
C MET A 51 -1.98 -9.27 2.94
N GLY A 52 -2.05 -8.59 1.81
CA GLY A 52 -3.22 -8.50 0.95
C GLY A 52 -3.01 -9.27 -0.35
N ILE A 53 -4.06 -9.93 -0.85
CA ILE A 53 -4.05 -10.69 -2.10
C ILE A 53 -5.18 -10.16 -3.00
N GLY A 54 -4.86 -9.85 -4.25
CA GLY A 54 -5.80 -9.32 -5.24
C GLY A 54 -5.41 -9.69 -6.67
N ARG A 55 -6.34 -9.53 -7.61
CA ARG A 55 -6.07 -9.70 -9.05
C ARG A 55 -5.25 -8.56 -9.62
N THR A 56 -5.24 -7.41 -8.95
CA THR A 56 -4.38 -6.27 -9.26
C THR A 56 -3.60 -5.81 -8.01
N PHE A 57 -2.56 -5.01 -8.21
CA PHE A 57 -1.77 -4.44 -7.10
C PHE A 57 -2.60 -3.47 -6.27
N GLU A 58 -3.47 -2.67 -6.88
CA GLU A 58 -4.35 -1.72 -6.20
C GLU A 58 -5.23 -2.49 -5.22
N GLU A 59 -5.91 -3.53 -5.69
CA GLU A 59 -6.74 -4.38 -4.84
C GLU A 59 -5.93 -5.03 -3.70
N ALA A 60 -4.75 -5.59 -4.01
CA ALA A 60 -3.89 -6.22 -3.02
C ALA A 60 -3.35 -5.22 -1.98
N LEU A 61 -2.94 -4.02 -2.42
CA LEU A 61 -2.44 -2.94 -1.57
C LEU A 61 -3.52 -2.46 -0.61
N PHE A 62 -4.72 -2.17 -1.11
CA PHE A 62 -5.81 -1.70 -0.27
C PHE A 62 -6.32 -2.78 0.70
N LYS A 63 -6.32 -4.06 0.30
CA LYS A 63 -6.56 -5.18 1.24
C LYS A 63 -5.48 -5.30 2.33
N ALA A 64 -4.22 -5.08 1.97
CA ALA A 64 -3.13 -5.08 2.94
C ALA A 64 -3.26 -3.90 3.93
N ILE A 65 -3.57 -2.69 3.43
CA ILE A 65 -3.84 -1.50 4.25
C ILE A 65 -5.04 -1.73 5.16
N ALA A 66 -6.14 -2.30 4.65
CA ALA A 66 -7.33 -2.63 5.42
C ALA A 66 -7.06 -3.57 6.60
N SER A 67 -6.09 -4.45 6.42
CA SER A 67 -5.67 -5.44 7.41
C SER A 67 -4.76 -4.84 8.49
N LEU A 68 -4.27 -3.61 8.30
CA LEU A 68 -3.61 -2.86 9.37
C LEU A 68 -4.67 -2.46 10.41
N GLU A 69 -4.35 -2.64 11.69
CA GLU A 69 -5.19 -2.14 12.79
C GLU A 69 -5.44 -0.62 12.69
N GLU A 70 -4.51 0.08 12.03
CA GLU A 70 -4.50 1.53 11.78
C GLU A 70 -5.20 1.94 10.47
N ARG A 71 -6.02 1.07 9.85
CA ARG A 71 -6.65 1.32 8.52
C ARG A 71 -7.26 2.72 8.33
N TYR A 72 -7.94 3.25 9.35
CA TYR A 72 -8.62 4.55 9.32
C TYR A 72 -7.68 5.76 9.18
N GLN A 73 -6.37 5.52 9.28
CA GLN A 73 -5.36 6.55 9.15
C GLN A 73 -4.98 6.81 7.68
N PHE A 74 -5.29 5.89 6.76
CA PHE A 74 -5.11 6.09 5.33
C PHE A 74 -6.28 6.93 4.77
N GLY A 75 -5.96 8.03 4.09
CA GLY A 75 -6.95 9.03 3.65
C GLY A 75 -7.15 10.21 4.61
N ARG A 76 -6.61 10.14 5.84
CA ARG A 76 -6.50 11.27 6.76
C ARG A 76 -5.15 11.96 6.59
N SER A 77 -5.16 13.30 6.56
CA SER A 77 -3.91 14.09 6.57
C SER A 77 -3.12 13.83 7.84
N LEU A 78 -1.80 13.78 7.71
CA LEU A 78 -0.85 13.76 8.82
C LEU A 78 -0.66 15.14 9.46
N ASN A 79 -1.30 16.20 8.92
CA ASN A 79 -1.14 17.61 9.32
C ASN A 79 0.33 18.10 9.24
N LEU A 80 1.10 17.58 8.29
CA LEU A 80 2.49 17.97 8.06
C LEU A 80 2.57 19.28 7.29
N ASN A 81 3.60 20.09 7.52
CA ASN A 81 3.96 21.13 6.56
C ASN A 81 4.71 20.52 5.35
N ASP A 82 5.04 21.34 4.35
CA ASP A 82 5.67 20.84 3.12
C ASP A 82 7.10 20.33 3.36
N GLU A 83 7.87 20.96 4.25
CA GLU A 83 9.22 20.50 4.60
C GLU A 83 9.20 19.14 5.29
N GLU A 84 8.27 18.95 6.23
CA GLU A 84 8.04 17.70 6.93
C GLU A 84 7.59 16.59 5.98
N LEU A 85 6.67 16.89 5.06
CA LEU A 85 6.21 15.92 4.05
C LEU A 85 7.40 15.43 3.21
N ILE A 86 8.21 16.35 2.68
CA ILE A 86 9.40 16.03 1.90
C ILE A 86 10.41 15.24 2.74
N TRP A 87 10.54 15.56 4.04
CA TRP A 87 11.39 14.79 4.95
C TRP A 87 10.92 13.33 5.07
N TYR A 88 9.61 13.09 5.25
CA TYR A 88 9.06 11.73 5.32
C TYR A 88 9.14 10.97 3.99
N LEU A 89 9.09 11.67 2.85
CA LEU A 89 9.34 11.05 1.55
C LEU A 89 10.80 10.62 1.40
N LYS A 90 11.76 11.45 1.84
CA LYS A 90 13.20 11.17 1.76
C LYS A 90 13.67 10.11 2.75
N ASN A 91 13.18 10.18 3.99
CA ASN A 91 13.63 9.34 5.09
C ASN A 91 12.62 8.22 5.33
N PRO A 92 12.96 6.95 5.05
CA PRO A 92 12.02 5.86 5.22
C PRO A 92 11.62 5.71 6.68
N THR A 93 10.34 5.89 6.99
CA THR A 93 9.74 5.60 8.31
C THR A 93 8.49 4.75 8.12
N HIS A 94 7.90 4.26 9.21
CA HIS A 94 6.58 3.62 9.19
C HIS A 94 5.47 4.49 8.57
N LEU A 95 5.62 5.81 8.57
CA LEU A 95 4.64 6.74 7.99
C LEU A 95 4.88 7.05 6.51
N ARG A 96 5.98 6.57 5.91
CA ARG A 96 6.35 6.94 4.53
C ARG A 96 5.26 6.62 3.51
N LEU A 97 4.59 5.46 3.63
CA LEU A 97 3.50 5.11 2.73
C LEU A 97 2.32 6.11 2.85
N ARG A 98 1.98 6.54 4.06
CA ARG A 98 0.96 7.57 4.28
C ARG A 98 1.39 8.94 3.76
N ALA A 99 2.66 9.29 3.92
CA ALA A 99 3.24 10.51 3.33
C ALA A 99 3.16 10.50 1.80
N ILE A 100 3.40 9.36 1.14
CA ILE A 100 3.21 9.21 -0.31
C ILE A 100 1.75 9.46 -0.70
N PHE A 101 0.79 8.88 0.04
CA PHE A 101 -0.64 9.10 -0.21
C PHE A 101 -1.00 10.59 -0.03
N GLU A 102 -0.49 11.23 1.01
CA GLU A 102 -0.72 12.65 1.25
C GLU A 102 -0.10 13.54 0.17
N ALA A 103 1.10 13.20 -0.32
CA ALA A 103 1.73 13.91 -1.44
C ALA A 103 0.86 13.87 -2.70
N PHE A 104 0.33 12.70 -3.07
CA PHE A 104 -0.63 12.61 -4.18
C PHE A 104 -1.92 13.39 -3.91
N MET A 105 -2.41 13.39 -2.67
CA MET A 105 -3.57 14.18 -2.29
C MET A 105 -3.32 15.69 -2.43
N ARG A 106 -2.12 16.17 -2.12
CA ARG A 106 -1.66 17.56 -2.32
C ARG A 106 -1.35 17.91 -3.78
N GLY A 107 -1.32 16.92 -4.68
CA GLY A 107 -1.15 17.14 -6.12
C GLY A 107 0.26 16.94 -6.64
N LEU A 108 1.18 16.38 -5.85
CA LEU A 108 2.45 15.90 -6.38
C LEU A 108 2.20 14.71 -7.31
N ASN A 109 2.93 14.65 -8.42
CA ASN A 109 2.86 13.54 -9.37
C ASN A 109 3.91 12.45 -9.06
N SER A 110 3.77 11.30 -9.72
CA SER A 110 4.67 10.15 -9.52
C SER A 110 6.16 10.47 -9.75
N SER A 111 6.48 11.38 -10.68
CA SER A 111 7.87 11.74 -10.98
C SER A 111 8.50 12.53 -9.84
N GLU A 112 7.76 13.48 -9.25
CA GLU A 112 8.21 14.26 -8.11
C GLU A 112 8.44 13.38 -6.87
N ILE A 113 7.52 12.46 -6.58
CA ILE A 113 7.64 11.54 -5.44
C ILE A 113 8.81 10.58 -5.65
N LYS A 114 9.06 10.12 -6.88
CA LYS A 114 10.21 9.26 -7.21
C LYS A 114 11.54 9.93 -6.87
N LEU A 115 11.70 11.22 -7.16
CA LEU A 115 12.93 11.97 -6.85
C LEU A 115 13.25 11.97 -5.35
N HIS A 116 12.24 11.92 -4.49
CA HIS A 116 12.42 11.88 -3.04
C HIS A 116 12.52 10.46 -2.48
N THR A 117 11.85 9.48 -3.11
CA THR A 117 11.68 8.16 -2.50
C THR A 117 12.58 7.07 -3.06
N ALA A 118 13.01 7.22 -4.31
CA ALA A 118 13.54 6.15 -5.16
C ALA A 118 12.59 4.94 -5.33
N TRP A 119 11.29 5.12 -5.09
CA TRP A 119 10.29 4.10 -5.40
C TRP A 119 10.15 3.93 -6.90
N ASP A 120 9.81 2.71 -7.31
CA ASP A 120 9.57 2.39 -8.70
C ASP A 120 8.41 3.24 -9.28
N ILE A 121 8.59 3.72 -10.50
CA ILE A 121 7.64 4.66 -11.11
C ILE A 121 6.30 3.99 -11.41
N ASP A 122 6.30 2.71 -11.79
CA ASP A 122 5.07 1.99 -12.12
C ASP A 122 4.23 1.77 -10.88
N ILE A 123 4.87 1.51 -9.72
CA ILE A 123 4.18 1.44 -8.43
C ILE A 123 3.56 2.79 -8.06
N LEU A 124 4.31 3.88 -8.22
CA LEU A 124 3.81 5.22 -7.91
C LEU A 124 2.65 5.62 -8.82
N MET A 125 2.73 5.36 -10.13
CA MET A 125 1.66 5.67 -11.09
C MET A 125 0.36 4.92 -10.76
N ARG A 126 0.46 3.69 -10.27
CA ARG A 126 -0.71 2.90 -9.85
C ARG A 126 -1.36 3.49 -8.60
N ILE A 127 -0.57 3.93 -7.62
CA ILE A 127 -1.10 4.64 -6.45
C ILE A 127 -1.75 5.97 -6.87
N GLU A 128 -1.08 6.75 -7.72
CA GLU A 128 -1.59 8.02 -8.26
C GLU A 128 -2.94 7.85 -8.95
N SER A 129 -3.06 6.83 -9.81
CA SER A 129 -4.31 6.51 -10.52
C SER A 129 -5.47 6.25 -9.56
N VAL A 130 -5.22 5.51 -8.47
CA VAL A 130 -6.23 5.24 -7.46
C VAL A 130 -6.63 6.53 -6.72
N ILE A 131 -5.66 7.34 -6.31
CA ILE A 131 -5.93 8.61 -5.62
C ILE A 131 -6.71 9.59 -6.52
N SER A 132 -6.39 9.64 -7.81
CA SER A 132 -7.14 10.44 -8.78
C SER A 132 -8.60 10.00 -8.87
N ALA A 133 -8.85 8.69 -9.01
CA ALA A 133 -10.20 8.15 -9.03
C ALA A 133 -10.98 8.45 -7.73
N LEU A 134 -10.32 8.44 -6.56
CA LEU A 134 -10.93 8.83 -5.29
C LEU A 134 -11.32 10.30 -5.24
N LYS A 135 -10.49 11.19 -5.79
CA LYS A 135 -10.79 12.63 -5.88
C LYS A 135 -12.01 12.87 -6.75
N ASP A 136 -12.09 12.18 -7.90
CA ASP A 136 -13.23 12.27 -8.82
C ASP A 136 -14.52 11.80 -8.15
N LEU A 137 -14.48 10.66 -7.44
CA LEU A 137 -15.63 10.12 -6.71
C LEU A 137 -16.13 11.08 -5.63
N ARG A 138 -15.23 11.73 -4.89
CA ARG A 138 -15.58 12.71 -3.85
C ARG A 138 -16.27 13.96 -4.42
N ASN A 139 -15.94 14.32 -5.67
CA ASN A 139 -16.50 15.48 -6.34
C ASN A 139 -17.82 15.15 -7.06
N ASP A 140 -18.16 13.88 -7.29
CA ASP A 140 -19.44 13.47 -7.86
C ASP A 140 -20.58 13.56 -6.82
N GLN A 141 -21.54 14.44 -7.07
CA GLN A 141 -22.72 14.66 -6.23
C GLN A 141 -23.77 13.53 -6.35
N ARG A 142 -23.59 12.59 -7.28
CA ARG A 142 -24.46 11.42 -7.42
C ARG A 142 -24.05 10.37 -6.39
N LYS A 143 -24.91 10.08 -5.41
CA LYS A 143 -24.74 8.95 -4.47
C LYS A 143 -24.32 7.71 -5.28
N PRO A 144 -23.24 7.00 -4.91
CA PRO A 144 -22.69 5.99 -5.78
C PRO A 144 -23.65 4.81 -5.87
N GLN A 145 -24.24 4.61 -7.06
CA GLN A 145 -24.47 3.24 -7.53
C GLN A 145 -23.07 2.69 -7.77
N ILE A 146 -22.54 1.98 -6.77
CA ILE A 146 -21.18 1.47 -6.76
C ILE A 146 -21.03 0.52 -7.95
N SER A 147 -20.47 1.02 -9.06
CA SER A 147 -20.32 0.26 -10.29
C SER A 147 -19.31 -0.86 -10.09
N GLU A 148 -19.50 -1.98 -10.79
CA GLU A 148 -18.71 -3.22 -10.70
C GLU A 148 -17.17 -2.99 -10.78
N LYS A 149 -16.75 -1.91 -11.45
CA LYS A 149 -15.36 -1.43 -11.54
C LYS A 149 -14.75 -1.02 -10.19
N TYR A 150 -15.56 -0.54 -9.26
CA TYR A 150 -15.13 -0.15 -7.91
C TYR A 150 -15.08 -1.33 -6.93
N TRP A 151 -15.84 -2.40 -7.21
CA TRP A 151 -15.81 -3.63 -6.43
C TRP A 151 -14.47 -4.35 -6.54
N SER A 152 -13.88 -4.35 -7.75
CA SER A 152 -12.60 -5.01 -8.03
C SER A 152 -11.37 -4.25 -7.54
N SER A 153 -11.51 -3.00 -7.08
CA SER A 153 -10.40 -2.12 -6.73
C SER A 153 -10.19 -1.93 -5.22
N GLY A 154 -10.97 -2.63 -4.37
CA GLY A 154 -10.72 -2.68 -2.93
C GLY A 154 -11.17 -1.43 -2.15
N PHE A 155 -12.00 -0.58 -2.74
CA PHE A 155 -12.40 0.73 -2.19
C PHE A 155 -13.28 0.68 -0.93
N TYR A 156 -13.80 -0.48 -0.52
CA TYR A 156 -14.67 -0.62 0.66
C TYR A 156 -13.96 -0.49 2.01
N TYR A 157 -12.63 -0.43 2.03
CA TYR A 157 -11.84 -0.48 3.26
C TYR A 157 -11.32 0.89 3.74
N ILE A 158 -11.76 1.98 3.11
CA ILE A 158 -11.39 3.37 3.44
C ILE A 158 -12.60 4.11 4.00
#